data_AF-A0AAD7GFC3-F1
#
_entry.id   AF-A0AAD7GFC3-F1
#
_cell.length_a   1.000
_cell.length_b   1.000
_cell.length_c   1.000
_cell.angle_alpha   90.00
_cell.angle_beta   90.00
_cell.angle_gamma   90.00
#
_symmetry.space_group_name_H-M   'P 1'
#
loop_
_entity.id
_entity.type
_entity.pdbx_description
1 polymer ?
#
loop_
_entity_poly.entity_id
_entity_poly.type
_entity_poly.pdbx_seq_one_letter_code
_entity_poly.pdbx_strand_id
1 'polypeptide(L)'
;MSLLDAYRLHISGGTFNQVAGNHTEYRSNIWLYLTYRAPGITILQRNVSGDAFYNSEQRFPPPQCHPHTRTAVQNTIQTWANEGHQAPSVMWLYGPAGTGKSAVAQTMAEKWAEVDGLAAAFFFGRHRAGGSSGKSLFPTIAYQLAGDIPQLRRCIALAVEADPAVCDKALEQQARALIINPAVESNIATHKPRMVVIDAQ
;
A
#
# COMPACT_ATOMS: atom_id res chain seq x y z
N MET A 1 -24.04 11.36 44.67
CA MET A 1 -24.19 12.60 43.88
C MET A 1 -23.10 13.56 44.30
N SER A 2 -21.96 13.56 43.61
CA SER A 2 -21.09 14.73 43.44
C SER A 2 -20.25 14.51 42.17
N LEU A 3 -20.43 15.43 41.23
CA LEU A 3 -19.60 15.60 40.04
C LEU A 3 -18.50 16.58 40.44
N LEU A 4 -17.24 16.23 40.21
CA LEU A 4 -16.14 17.19 40.19
C LEU A 4 -15.53 17.18 38.79
N ASP A 5 -15.85 18.25 38.08
CA ASP A 5 -15.34 18.68 36.80
C ASP A 5 -13.83 18.98 36.86
N ALA A 6 -13.09 18.53 35.84
CA ALA A 6 -11.78 19.05 35.50
C ALA A 6 -11.65 19.24 33.99
N TYR A 7 -12.49 20.11 33.42
CA TYR A 7 -12.30 20.69 32.10
C TYR A 7 -12.33 22.21 32.21
N ARG A 8 -11.19 22.85 32.47
CA ARG A 8 -10.93 24.27 32.21
C ARG A 8 -9.46 24.60 32.47
N LEU A 9 -8.62 24.38 31.46
CA LEU A 9 -7.30 25.00 31.38
C LEU A 9 -7.43 26.15 30.37
N HIS A 10 -7.45 27.38 30.88
CA HIS A 10 -7.57 28.59 30.09
C HIS A 10 -6.16 29.19 29.93
N ILE A 11 -5.51 28.93 28.78
CA ILE A 11 -4.24 29.55 28.41
C ILE A 11 -4.56 30.76 27.54
N SER A 12 -4.35 31.96 28.06
CA SER A 12 -4.46 33.22 27.29
C SER A 12 -3.07 33.74 26.94
N GLY A 13 -2.80 33.96 25.64
CA GLY A 13 -1.60 34.68 25.18
C GLY A 13 -0.80 34.06 24.03
N GLY A 14 -1.43 33.46 23.02
CA GLY A 14 -0.74 32.95 21.82
C GLY A 14 -1.47 33.33 20.52
N THR A 15 -0.73 33.69 19.48
CA THR A 15 -1.27 33.89 18.13
C THR A 15 -1.48 32.53 17.48
N PHE A 16 -2.74 32.13 17.27
CA PHE A 16 -3.08 30.90 16.58
C PHE A 16 -3.39 31.20 15.11
N ASN A 17 -2.53 30.77 14.20
CA ASN A 17 -2.85 30.78 12.78
C ASN A 17 -3.88 29.67 12.51
N GLN A 18 -5.12 30.07 12.21
CA GLN A 18 -6.19 29.16 11.86
C GLN A 18 -6.02 28.74 10.38
N VAL A 19 -5.37 27.59 10.16
CA VAL A 19 -5.36 26.97 8.83
C VAL A 19 -6.61 26.09 8.74
N ALA A 20 -7.63 26.60 8.05
CA ALA A 20 -8.80 25.82 7.66
C ALA A 20 -8.40 24.81 6.57
N GLY A 21 -7.81 23.69 6.98
CA GLY A 21 -7.62 22.51 6.14
C GLY A 21 -8.48 21.39 6.69
N ASN A 22 -9.38 20.83 5.88
CA ASN A 22 -10.14 19.64 6.23
C ASN A 22 -9.18 18.44 6.37
N HIS A 23 -8.62 18.26 7.56
CA HIS A 23 -7.91 17.05 7.91
C HIS A 23 -8.97 15.97 8.24
N THR A 24 -9.11 14.96 7.39
CA THR A 24 -10.03 13.84 7.63
C THR A 24 -9.47 12.95 8.74
N GLU A 25 -9.60 13.38 10.00
CA GLU A 25 -9.18 12.67 11.21
C GLU A 25 -10.21 11.61 11.66
N TYR A 26 -10.72 10.83 10.71
CA TYR A 26 -11.65 9.72 11.01
C TYR A 26 -11.01 8.33 10.83
N ARG A 27 -9.81 8.24 10.22
CA ARG A 27 -9.06 6.98 10.05
C ARG A 27 -8.06 6.69 11.18
N SER A 28 -7.59 7.70 11.91
CA SER A 28 -6.53 7.58 12.92
C SER A 28 -6.94 6.71 14.11
N ASN A 29 -8.18 6.87 14.61
CA ASN A 29 -8.63 6.16 15.80
C ASN A 29 -8.86 4.65 15.53
N ILE A 30 -9.49 4.27 14.41
CA ILE A 30 -9.71 2.85 14.07
C ILE A 30 -8.40 2.11 13.82
N TRP A 31 -7.46 2.74 13.11
CA TRP A 31 -6.15 2.13 12.85
C TRP A 31 -5.35 1.89 14.11
N LEU A 32 -5.38 2.82 15.08
CA LEU A 32 -4.67 2.65 16.35
C LEU A 32 -5.23 1.44 17.13
N TYR A 33 -6.56 1.30 17.23
CA TYR A 33 -7.21 0.17 17.91
C TYR A 33 -6.94 -1.18 17.21
N LEU A 34 -7.01 -1.23 15.87
CA LEU A 34 -6.76 -2.46 15.10
C LEU A 34 -5.29 -2.86 15.09
N THR A 35 -4.37 -1.92 15.30
CA THR A 35 -2.93 -2.21 15.37
C THR A 35 -2.53 -2.65 16.78
N TYR A 36 -3.15 -2.08 17.82
CA TYR A 36 -2.97 -2.50 19.22
C TYR A 36 -3.39 -3.96 19.47
N ARG A 37 -4.35 -4.48 18.69
CA ARG A 37 -4.80 -5.89 18.74
C ARG A 37 -4.06 -6.85 17.80
N ALA A 38 -3.13 -6.37 16.97
CA ALA A 38 -2.43 -7.21 15.99
C ALA A 38 -0.90 -6.95 16.02
N PRO A 39 -0.19 -7.50 17.02
CA PRO A 39 1.27 -7.43 17.13
C PRO A 39 2.00 -7.73 15.81
N GLY A 40 1.49 -8.68 15.02
CA GLY A 40 2.06 -9.03 13.72
C GLY A 40 2.11 -7.86 12.72
N ILE A 41 1.10 -6.99 12.71
CA ILE A 41 1.10 -5.81 11.82
C ILE A 41 2.18 -4.81 12.26
N THR A 42 2.45 -4.68 13.56
CA THR A 42 3.50 -3.80 14.07
C THR A 42 4.89 -4.31 13.69
N ILE A 43 5.10 -5.62 13.74
CA ILE A 43 6.35 -6.25 13.28
C ILE A 43 6.51 -6.04 11.77
N LEU A 44 5.45 -6.25 11.01
CA LEU A 44 5.43 -6.04 9.57
C LEU A 44 5.78 -4.59 9.19
N GLN A 45 5.19 -3.61 9.89
CA GLN A 45 5.41 -2.18 9.64
C GLN A 45 6.89 -1.78 9.72
N ARG A 46 7.68 -2.40 10.59
CA ARG A 46 9.13 -2.12 10.74
C ARG A 46 9.96 -2.58 9.55
N ASN A 47 9.39 -3.43 8.70
CA ASN A 47 10.03 -4.00 7.52
C ASN A 47 9.51 -3.38 6.21
N VAL A 48 8.67 -2.35 6.31
CA VAL A 48 8.10 -1.64 5.16
C VAL A 48 9.08 -0.58 4.64
N SER A 49 9.15 -0.47 3.32
CA SER A 49 9.88 0.59 2.63
C SER A 49 8.91 1.67 2.17
N GLY A 50 8.77 2.73 2.97
CA GLY A 50 7.85 3.85 2.67
C GLY A 50 8.24 4.67 1.44
N ASP A 51 9.51 4.59 1.00
CA ASP A 51 10.00 5.15 -0.26
C ASP A 51 9.49 4.41 -1.50
N ALA A 52 9.05 3.15 -1.35
CA ALA A 52 8.54 2.32 -2.43
C ALA A 52 7.06 2.59 -2.78
N PHE A 53 6.36 3.38 -1.98
CA PHE A 53 4.94 3.65 -2.18
C PHE A 53 4.72 4.48 -3.45
N TYR A 54 3.57 4.33 -4.11
CA TYR A 54 3.25 5.10 -5.31
C TYR A 54 3.18 6.61 -5.04
N ASN A 55 2.79 6.99 -3.81
CA ASN A 55 2.61 8.36 -3.34
C ASN A 55 3.71 8.83 -2.38
N SER A 56 4.87 8.18 -2.39
CA SER A 56 6.00 8.58 -1.55
C SER A 56 6.57 9.94 -1.98
N GLU A 57 6.88 10.82 -1.02
CA GLU A 57 7.53 12.11 -1.27
C GLU A 57 8.85 11.95 -2.03
N GLN A 58 9.59 10.88 -1.77
CA GLN A 58 10.87 10.60 -2.44
C GLN A 58 10.74 10.38 -3.94
N ARG A 59 9.51 10.20 -4.42
CA ARG A 59 9.20 9.98 -5.83
C ARG A 59 8.66 11.23 -6.50
N PHE A 60 8.60 12.37 -5.81
CA PHE A 60 8.13 13.61 -6.38
C PHE A 60 9.20 14.30 -7.27
N PRO A 61 8.83 14.80 -8.47
CA PRO A 61 7.56 14.57 -9.15
C PRO A 61 7.49 13.12 -9.69
N PRO A 62 6.33 12.43 -9.53
CA PRO A 62 6.21 11.06 -9.97
C PRO A 62 6.34 10.95 -11.50
N PRO A 63 6.99 9.90 -12.03
CA PRO A 63 7.02 9.68 -13.47
C PRO A 63 5.59 9.45 -13.95
N GLN A 64 5.06 10.32 -14.81
CA GLN A 64 3.67 10.22 -15.25
C GLN A 64 3.60 10.18 -16.78
N CYS A 65 2.62 9.47 -17.32
CA CYS A 65 2.27 9.64 -18.72
C CYS A 65 1.73 11.05 -18.93
N HIS A 66 2.24 11.75 -19.95
CA HIS A 66 1.64 13.01 -20.38
C HIS A 66 0.18 12.78 -20.79
N PRO A 67 -0.70 13.79 -20.62
CA PRO A 67 -2.07 13.71 -21.08
C PRO A 67 -2.17 13.20 -22.52
N HIS A 68 -3.09 12.28 -22.76
CA HIS A 68 -3.34 11.66 -24.07
C HIS A 68 -2.20 10.81 -24.65
N THR A 69 -1.14 10.53 -23.88
CA THR A 69 -0.06 9.61 -24.31
C THR A 69 -0.26 8.21 -23.74
N ARG A 70 0.25 7.19 -24.45
CA ARG A 70 0.19 5.76 -24.04
C ARG A 70 -1.22 5.27 -23.66
N THR A 71 -2.26 5.90 -24.19
CA THR A 71 -3.67 5.60 -23.90
C THR A 71 -4.03 4.18 -24.30
N ALA A 72 -3.53 3.70 -25.44
CA ALA A 72 -3.73 2.32 -25.87
C ALA A 72 -3.23 1.31 -24.82
N VAL A 73 -2.01 1.49 -24.31
CA VAL A 73 -1.44 0.61 -23.28
C VAL A 73 -2.23 0.71 -21.97
N GLN A 74 -2.59 1.92 -21.54
CA GLN A 74 -3.40 2.11 -20.33
C GLN A 74 -4.77 1.44 -20.46
N ASN A 75 -5.42 1.53 -21.62
CA ASN A 75 -6.70 0.88 -21.89
C ASN A 75 -6.56 -0.66 -21.87
N THR A 76 -5.49 -1.21 -22.44
CA THR A 76 -5.22 -2.65 -22.36
C THR A 76 -5.09 -3.13 -20.91
N ILE A 77 -4.35 -2.39 -20.07
CA ILE A 77 -4.20 -2.72 -18.65
C ILE A 77 -5.56 -2.61 -17.93
N GLN A 78 -6.34 -1.57 -18.24
CA GLN A 78 -7.67 -1.37 -17.64
C GLN A 78 -8.63 -2.51 -17.99
N THR A 79 -8.68 -2.93 -19.27
CA THR A 79 -9.50 -4.06 -19.71
C THR A 79 -9.10 -5.35 -19.01
N TRP A 80 -7.80 -5.67 -19.02
CA TRP A 80 -7.26 -6.84 -18.34
C TRP A 80 -7.64 -6.90 -16.86
N ALA A 81 -7.49 -5.79 -16.15
CA ALA A 81 -7.79 -5.74 -14.72
C ALA A 81 -9.30 -5.83 -14.43
N ASN A 82 -10.16 -5.42 -15.36
CA ASN A 82 -11.62 -5.51 -15.23
C ASN A 82 -12.17 -6.90 -15.59
N GLU A 83 -11.46 -7.69 -16.39
CA GLU A 83 -11.84 -9.07 -16.74
C GLU A 83 -11.72 -10.05 -15.55
N GLY A 84 -11.01 -9.65 -14.48
CA GLY A 84 -10.95 -10.39 -13.22
C GLY A 84 -10.51 -11.83 -13.40
N HIS A 85 -11.32 -12.79 -12.94
CA HIS A 85 -11.01 -14.22 -13.03
C HIS A 85 -10.96 -14.79 -14.45
N GLN A 86 -11.43 -14.05 -15.46
CA GLN A 86 -11.35 -14.48 -16.86
C GLN A 86 -9.99 -14.14 -17.51
N ALA A 87 -9.19 -13.29 -16.85
CA ALA A 87 -7.86 -12.90 -17.31
C ALA A 87 -6.75 -13.59 -16.51
N PRO A 88 -5.53 -13.70 -17.06
CA PRO A 88 -4.36 -14.13 -16.29
C PRO A 88 -4.15 -13.25 -15.05
N SER A 89 -3.79 -13.84 -13.91
CA SER A 89 -3.61 -13.10 -12.65
C SER A 89 -2.41 -12.14 -12.63
N VAL A 90 -1.53 -12.21 -13.64
CA VAL A 90 -0.33 -11.35 -13.77
C VAL A 90 -0.23 -10.84 -15.20
N MET A 91 -0.04 -9.53 -15.34
CA MET A 91 0.32 -8.87 -16.59
C MET A 91 1.75 -8.33 -16.50
N TRP A 92 2.58 -8.65 -17.49
CA TRP A 92 3.96 -8.17 -17.58
C TRP A 92 4.08 -7.05 -18.62
N LEU A 93 4.35 -5.82 -18.17
CA LEU A 93 4.63 -4.69 -19.07
C LEU A 93 6.13 -4.61 -19.36
N TYR A 94 6.53 -4.93 -20.58
CA TYR A 94 7.93 -4.93 -21.01
C TYR A 94 8.15 -4.08 -22.27
N GLY A 95 9.42 -3.76 -22.52
CA GLY A 95 9.84 -2.94 -23.64
C GLY A 95 11.22 -2.31 -23.39
N PRO A 96 11.82 -1.70 -24.42
CA PRO A 96 13.16 -1.11 -24.33
C PRO A 96 13.33 -0.13 -23.15
N ALA A 97 14.57 0.07 -22.72
CA ALA A 97 14.91 1.10 -21.74
C ALA A 97 14.45 2.48 -22.24
N GLY A 98 14.00 3.34 -21.32
CA GLY A 98 13.55 4.70 -21.67
C GLY A 98 12.16 4.82 -22.32
N THR A 99 11.45 3.72 -22.58
CA THR A 99 10.10 3.75 -23.21
C THR A 99 8.98 4.21 -22.27
N GLY A 100 9.29 4.54 -21.02
CA GLY A 100 8.36 5.09 -20.04
C GLY A 100 7.44 4.05 -19.37
N LYS A 101 7.89 2.80 -19.23
CA LYS A 101 7.15 1.74 -18.51
C LYS A 101 6.78 2.14 -17.08
N SER A 102 7.73 2.66 -16.31
CA SER A 102 7.48 3.16 -14.96
C SER A 102 6.49 4.33 -14.93
N ALA A 103 6.44 5.14 -15.98
CA ALA A 103 5.45 6.21 -16.11
C ALA A 103 4.03 5.64 -16.36
N VAL A 104 3.91 4.54 -17.10
CA VAL A 104 2.64 3.81 -17.24
C VAL A 104 2.24 3.19 -15.91
N ALA A 105 3.16 2.47 -15.23
CA ALA A 105 2.90 1.83 -13.95
C ALA A 105 2.43 2.83 -12.89
N GLN A 106 3.10 3.98 -12.79
CA GLN A 106 2.72 5.07 -11.89
C GLN A 106 1.35 5.66 -12.24
N THR A 107 1.09 5.97 -13.51
CA THR A 107 -0.22 6.49 -13.94
C THR A 107 -1.35 5.48 -13.65
N MET A 108 -1.11 4.18 -13.83
CA MET A 108 -2.10 3.15 -13.49
C MET A 108 -2.31 3.06 -11.98
N ALA A 109 -1.25 3.11 -11.18
CA ALA A 109 -1.38 3.12 -9.72
C ALA A 109 -2.21 4.32 -9.23
N GLU A 110 -1.95 5.52 -9.73
CA GLU A 110 -2.71 6.73 -9.39
C GLU A 110 -4.19 6.59 -9.76
N LYS A 111 -4.50 6.18 -11.00
CA LYS A 111 -5.88 5.96 -11.46
C LYS A 111 -6.63 4.92 -10.63
N TRP A 112 -5.97 3.83 -10.27
CA TRP A 112 -6.58 2.77 -9.47
C TRP A 112 -6.74 3.18 -8.01
N ALA A 113 -5.87 4.02 -7.48
CA ALA A 113 -6.04 4.61 -6.15
C ALA A 113 -7.24 5.55 -6.09
N GLU A 114 -7.46 6.38 -7.12
CA GLU A 114 -8.61 7.31 -7.21
C GLU A 114 -9.97 6.59 -7.14
N VAL A 115 -10.05 5.38 -7.68
CA VAL A 115 -11.27 4.57 -7.68
C VAL A 115 -11.31 3.54 -6.54
N ASP A 116 -10.45 3.62 -5.53
CA ASP A 116 -10.35 2.66 -4.43
C ASP A 116 -10.17 1.20 -4.91
N GLY A 117 -9.38 1.02 -5.96
CA GLY A 117 -9.07 -0.27 -6.59
C GLY A 117 -7.61 -0.69 -6.44
N LEU A 118 -6.70 0.22 -6.10
CA LEU A 118 -5.29 -0.09 -5.84
C LEU A 118 -5.13 -0.70 -4.44
N ALA A 119 -4.77 -1.98 -4.37
CA ALA A 119 -4.58 -2.67 -3.11
C ALA A 119 -3.16 -2.55 -2.55
N ALA A 120 -2.17 -2.48 -3.44
CA ALA A 120 -0.79 -2.24 -3.07
C ALA A 120 0.03 -1.75 -4.26
N ALA A 121 1.09 -1.00 -3.99
CA ALA A 121 2.10 -0.70 -4.98
C ALA A 121 3.52 -0.78 -4.41
N PHE A 122 4.47 -1.22 -5.22
CA PHE A 122 5.88 -1.21 -4.87
C PHE A 122 6.71 -0.77 -6.08
N PHE A 123 7.43 0.33 -5.89
CA PHE A 123 8.34 0.86 -6.88
C PHE A 123 9.77 0.76 -6.36
N PHE A 124 10.63 0.08 -7.11
CA PHE A 124 12.03 -0.04 -6.75
C PHE A 124 12.72 1.33 -6.85
N GLY A 125 13.46 1.72 -5.82
CA GLY A 125 14.18 2.99 -5.78
C GLY A 125 15.33 3.06 -6.79
N ARG A 126 15.60 4.26 -7.35
CA ARG A 126 16.78 4.51 -8.19
C ARG A 126 18.00 4.71 -7.30
N HIS A 127 18.93 3.76 -7.30
CA HIS A 127 20.35 3.99 -6.97
C HIS A 127 20.63 4.70 -5.63
N ARG A 128 20.03 4.25 -4.52
CA ARG A 128 20.47 4.67 -3.18
C ARG A 128 20.93 3.47 -2.37
N ALA A 129 22.10 3.58 -1.76
CA ALA A 129 22.47 2.76 -0.61
C ALA A 129 21.45 3.08 0.50
N GLY A 130 20.38 2.28 0.59
CA GLY A 130 19.24 2.53 1.48
C GLY A 130 17.88 2.75 0.79
N GLY A 131 17.79 2.65 -0.54
CA GLY A 131 16.47 2.59 -1.22
C GLY A 131 15.77 1.26 -0.98
N SER A 132 14.51 1.16 -1.42
CA SER A 132 13.67 -0.04 -1.28
C SER A 132 14.39 -1.32 -1.71
N SER A 133 14.88 -2.06 -0.70
CA SER A 133 15.58 -3.33 -0.91
C SER A 133 14.58 -4.36 -1.40
N GLY A 134 15.00 -5.28 -2.28
CA GLY A 134 14.18 -6.42 -2.68
C GLY A 134 13.62 -7.19 -1.48
N LYS A 135 14.34 -7.23 -0.35
CA LYS A 135 13.88 -7.85 0.90
C LYS A 135 12.61 -7.22 1.49
N SER A 136 12.36 -5.94 1.21
CA SER A 136 11.20 -5.21 1.70
C SER A 136 9.97 -5.33 0.79
N LEU A 137 10.10 -5.95 -0.40
CA LEU A 137 9.02 -6.06 -1.39
C LEU A 137 7.75 -6.66 -0.79
N PHE A 138 7.83 -7.92 -0.35
CA PHE A 138 6.64 -8.61 0.16
C PHE A 138 6.17 -8.09 1.52
N PRO A 139 7.03 -7.69 2.47
CA PRO A 139 6.58 -6.99 3.67
C PRO A 139 5.79 -5.71 3.36
N THR A 140 6.26 -4.92 2.40
CA THR A 140 5.61 -3.66 1.99
C THR A 140 4.28 -3.90 1.28
N ILE A 141 4.20 -4.88 0.39
CA ILE A 141 2.94 -5.26 -0.27
C ILE A 141 1.96 -5.80 0.76
N ALA A 142 2.38 -6.71 1.64
CA ALA A 142 1.53 -7.31 2.66
C ALA A 142 0.97 -6.25 3.63
N TYR A 143 1.77 -5.26 4.01
CA TYR A 143 1.31 -4.17 4.87
C TYR A 143 0.22 -3.32 4.20
N GLN A 144 0.39 -2.99 2.91
CA GLN A 144 -0.63 -2.28 2.15
C GLN A 144 -1.92 -3.11 1.98
N LEU A 145 -1.79 -4.39 1.65
CA LEU A 145 -2.93 -5.33 1.55
C LEU A 145 -3.68 -5.46 2.88
N ALA A 146 -2.97 -5.54 4.01
CA ALA A 146 -3.55 -5.58 5.35
C ALA A 146 -4.28 -4.27 5.73
N GLY A 147 -3.99 -3.17 5.05
CA GLY A 147 -4.68 -1.90 5.20
C GLY A 147 -5.89 -1.74 4.27
N ASP A 148 -5.81 -2.31 3.08
CA ASP A 148 -6.83 -2.18 2.04
C ASP A 148 -7.92 -3.29 2.10
N ILE A 149 -7.52 -4.50 2.53
CA ILE A 149 -8.39 -5.69 2.55
C ILE A 149 -8.46 -6.24 3.98
N PRO A 150 -9.51 -5.90 4.75
CA PRO A 150 -9.64 -6.29 6.15
C PRO A 150 -9.53 -7.80 6.42
N GLN A 151 -9.98 -8.62 5.47
CA GLN A 151 -9.92 -10.08 5.55
C GLN A 151 -8.46 -10.60 5.54
N LEU A 152 -7.58 -9.95 4.76
CA LEU A 152 -6.16 -10.28 4.73
C LEU A 152 -5.44 -9.85 6.00
N ARG A 153 -5.85 -8.73 6.59
CA ARG A 153 -5.20 -8.16 7.78
C ARG A 153 -5.00 -9.19 8.88
N ARG A 154 -6.04 -9.96 9.20
CA ARG A 154 -5.99 -10.97 10.27
C ARG A 154 -5.02 -12.10 9.93
N CYS A 155 -5.12 -12.67 8.73
CA CYS A 155 -4.26 -13.78 8.32
C CYS A 155 -2.80 -13.36 8.23
N ILE A 156 -2.52 -12.16 7.71
CA ILE A 156 -1.16 -11.59 7.65
C ILE A 156 -0.60 -11.37 9.05
N ALA A 157 -1.39 -10.81 9.98
CA ALA A 157 -0.95 -10.61 11.36
C ALA A 157 -0.57 -11.94 12.03
N LEU A 158 -1.42 -12.96 11.90
CA LEU A 158 -1.16 -14.29 12.46
C LEU A 158 0.07 -14.96 11.84
N ALA A 159 0.27 -14.81 10.53
CA ALA A 159 1.46 -15.34 9.86
C ALA A 159 2.75 -14.72 10.40
N VAL A 160 2.76 -13.41 10.64
CA VAL A 160 3.92 -12.70 11.22
C VAL A 160 4.11 -13.03 12.71
N GLU A 161 3.03 -13.24 13.46
CA GLU A 161 3.11 -13.65 14.87
C GLU A 161 3.63 -15.08 15.03
N ALA A 162 3.26 -15.99 14.12
CA ALA A 162 3.76 -17.35 14.09
C ALA A 162 5.25 -17.42 13.71
N ASP A 163 5.72 -16.47 12.89
CA ASP A 163 7.12 -16.37 12.46
C ASP A 163 7.57 -14.90 12.36
N PRO A 164 8.03 -14.30 13.47
CA PRO A 164 8.46 -12.90 13.48
C PRO A 164 9.65 -12.60 12.55
N ALA A 165 10.43 -13.62 12.17
CA ALA A 165 11.56 -13.51 11.27
C ALA A 165 11.18 -13.67 9.79
N VAL A 166 9.88 -13.81 9.46
CA VAL A 166 9.41 -14.02 8.09
C VAL A 166 9.92 -12.95 7.11
N CYS A 167 10.08 -11.70 7.58
CA CYS A 167 10.56 -10.57 6.76
C CYS A 167 12.05 -10.69 6.39
N ASP A 168 12.82 -11.57 7.02
CA ASP A 168 14.23 -11.80 6.70
C ASP A 168 14.46 -13.06 5.84
N LYS A 169 13.38 -13.82 5.57
CA LYS A 169 13.45 -15.04 4.76
C LYS A 169 13.63 -14.75 3.26
N ALA A 170 13.92 -15.80 2.51
CA ALA A 170 13.97 -15.74 1.05
C ALA A 170 12.64 -15.20 0.46
N LEU A 171 12.73 -14.47 -0.65
CA LEU A 171 11.58 -13.82 -1.30
C LEU A 171 10.40 -14.76 -1.55
N GLU A 172 10.66 -15.98 -2.00
CA GLU A 172 9.60 -16.98 -2.20
C GLU A 172 8.86 -17.31 -0.89
N GLN A 173 9.61 -17.45 0.21
CA GLN A 173 9.04 -17.75 1.52
C GLN A 173 8.23 -16.58 2.05
N GLN A 174 8.71 -15.34 1.86
CA GLN A 174 7.96 -14.13 2.17
C GLN A 174 6.65 -14.08 1.37
N ALA A 175 6.70 -14.30 0.06
CA ALA A 175 5.53 -14.28 -0.81
C ALA A 175 4.48 -15.31 -0.37
N ARG A 176 4.92 -16.54 -0.09
CA ARG A 176 4.03 -17.62 0.38
C ARG A 176 3.39 -17.27 1.72
N ALA A 177 4.19 -16.89 2.71
CA ALA A 177 3.71 -16.67 4.06
C ALA A 177 2.89 -15.39 4.22
N LEU A 178 3.22 -14.32 3.49
CA LEU A 178 2.61 -13.00 3.69
C LEU A 178 1.51 -12.67 2.68
N ILE A 179 1.46 -13.35 1.53
CA ILE A 179 0.51 -13.05 0.46
C ILE A 179 -0.34 -14.26 0.11
N ILE A 180 0.30 -15.36 -0.33
CA ILE A 180 -0.41 -16.51 -0.92
C ILE A 180 -1.25 -17.25 0.14
N ASN A 181 -0.63 -17.67 1.25
CA ASN A 181 -1.35 -18.41 2.30
C ASN A 181 -2.44 -17.53 2.93
N PRO A 182 -2.19 -16.25 3.28
CA PRO A 182 -3.25 -15.37 3.75
C PRO A 182 -4.40 -15.20 2.76
N ALA A 183 -4.14 -15.09 1.45
CA ALA A 183 -5.19 -14.98 0.44
C ALA A 183 -6.06 -16.23 0.33
N VAL A 184 -5.46 -17.43 0.45
CA VAL A 184 -6.18 -18.70 0.45
C VAL A 184 -7.02 -18.84 1.73
N GLU A 185 -6.44 -18.57 2.90
CA GLU A 185 -7.10 -18.74 4.20
C GLU A 185 -8.23 -17.74 4.47
N SER A 186 -8.09 -16.52 3.95
CA SER A 186 -9.05 -15.44 4.18
C SER A 186 -10.34 -15.57 3.36
N ASN A 187 -10.40 -16.54 2.43
CA ASN A 187 -11.56 -16.83 1.58
C ASN A 187 -12.18 -15.55 0.99
N ILE A 188 -11.34 -14.71 0.41
CA ILE A 188 -11.73 -13.39 -0.08
C ILE A 188 -12.74 -13.53 -1.21
N ALA A 189 -13.99 -13.19 -0.93
CA ALA A 189 -14.99 -12.91 -1.97
C ALA A 189 -14.99 -11.40 -2.25
N THR A 190 -14.01 -10.91 -3.00
CA THR A 190 -14.05 -9.51 -3.49
C THR A 190 -14.88 -9.43 -4.75
N HIS A 191 -16.00 -8.71 -4.70
CA HIS A 191 -16.82 -8.41 -5.88
C HIS A 191 -16.21 -7.33 -6.78
N LYS A 192 -15.13 -6.65 -6.32
CA LYS A 192 -14.44 -5.58 -7.03
C LYS A 192 -12.99 -5.99 -7.35
N PRO A 193 -12.51 -5.79 -8.58
CA PRO A 193 -11.10 -6.03 -8.91
C PRO A 193 -10.16 -5.20 -8.02
N ARG A 194 -9.07 -5.82 -7.58
CA ARG A 194 -8.01 -5.21 -6.77
C ARG A 194 -6.69 -5.30 -7.54
N MET A 195 -6.02 -4.18 -7.73
CA MET A 195 -4.76 -4.11 -8.46
C MET A 195 -3.57 -4.05 -7.51
N VAL A 196 -2.53 -4.83 -7.82
CA VAL A 196 -1.20 -4.69 -7.22
C VAL A 196 -0.22 -4.28 -8.32
N VAL A 197 0.51 -3.20 -8.10
CA VAL A 197 1.50 -2.67 -9.06
C VAL A 197 2.91 -2.91 -8.53
N ILE A 198 3.77 -3.56 -9.33
CA ILE A 198 5.19 -3.72 -9.03
C ILE A 198 6.00 -3.18 -10.21
N ASP A 199 6.81 -2.16 -9.96
CA ASP A 199 7.67 -1.53 -10.97
C ASP A 199 9.14 -1.78 -10.62
N ALA A 200 9.74 -2.72 -11.35
CA ALA A 200 11.18 -2.95 -11.37
C ALA A 200 11.78 -2.16 -12.55
N GLN A 201 12.79 -1.33 -12.26
CA GLN A 201 13.38 -0.41 -13.24
C GLN A 201 14.41 -1.07 -14.15
#